data_AF-A0A8S3EUQ7-F1
#
_entry.id   AF-A0A8S3EUQ7-F1
#
_cell.length_a   1.000
_cell.length_b   1.000
_cell.length_c   1.000
_cell.angle_alpha   90.00
_cell.angle_beta   90.00
_cell.angle_gamma   90.00
#
_symmetry.space_group_name_H-M   'P 1'
#
loop_
_entity.id
_entity.type
_entity.pdbx_description
1 polymer ?
#
loop_
_entity_poly.entity_id
_entity_poly.type
_entity_poly.pdbx_seq_one_letter_code
_entity_poly.pdbx_strand_id
1 'polypeptide(L)'
;MAYFQQLLLNVNKKPLGFSGSQFRDMVDMKISNAYLPNDHVQYQHCAGSAPQYRGYPCALWLLFHTLTVSQYQVGSQQINVTEVPLAIKNYIKYFFGCKQCSDNFMKETINISQLDSQNKHQAIIYLWKVHNNVNKRLQGQISEDPKHPKVQFPNRYLCTTCKSINNSQNNDDYDISKTIDFLLDYYSRKNIDISLISNKSRRVEELSSEQERLVSTAEYKAVKLQRVAYKNENLQHVEYR
;
A
#
# COMPACT_ATOMS: atom_id res chain seq x y z
N MET A 1 -13.61 -4.73 -13.63
CA MET A 1 -13.02 -3.40 -13.38
C MET A 1 -12.12 -3.47 -12.15
N ALA A 2 -10.99 -2.76 -12.14
CA ALA A 2 -10.10 -2.71 -10.98
C ALA A 2 -10.77 -1.99 -9.80
N TYR A 3 -10.54 -2.44 -8.57
CA TYR A 3 -11.21 -1.92 -7.37
C TYR A 3 -11.14 -0.39 -7.22
N PHE A 4 -9.96 0.21 -7.37
CA PHE A 4 -9.82 1.67 -7.25
C PHE A 4 -10.56 2.44 -8.35
N GLN A 5 -10.70 1.88 -9.55
CA GLN A 5 -11.47 2.51 -10.63
C GLN A 5 -12.96 2.53 -10.30
N GLN A 6 -13.49 1.42 -9.75
CA GLN A 6 -14.87 1.37 -9.31
C GLN A 6 -15.14 2.30 -8.13
N LEU A 7 -14.20 2.38 -7.19
CA LEU A 7 -14.30 3.28 -6.03
C LEU A 7 -14.36 4.74 -6.49
N LEU A 8 -13.49 5.13 -7.43
CA LEU A 8 -13.49 6.47 -8.02
C LEU A 8 -14.83 6.79 -8.70
N LEU A 9 -15.39 5.85 -9.47
CA LEU A 9 -16.71 6.02 -10.09
C LEU A 9 -17.83 6.22 -9.04
N ASN A 10 -17.78 5.48 -7.94
CA ASN A 10 -18.77 5.59 -6.87
C ASN A 10 -18.69 6.95 -6.16
N VAL A 11 -17.47 7.44 -5.90
CA VAL A 11 -17.22 8.77 -5.34
C VAL A 11 -17.74 9.86 -6.28
N ASN A 12 -17.42 9.78 -7.58
CA ASN A 12 -17.81 10.79 -8.57
C ASN A 12 -19.33 10.89 -8.78
N LYS A 13 -20.10 9.84 -8.47
CA LYS A 13 -21.57 9.87 -8.50
C LYS A 13 -22.20 10.67 -7.36
N LYS A 14 -21.41 11.14 -6.39
CA LYS A 14 -21.87 11.88 -5.21
C LYS A 14 -21.23 13.28 -5.13
N PRO A 15 -21.47 14.17 -6.12
CA PRO A 15 -20.77 15.45 -6.23
C PRO A 15 -21.10 16.45 -5.10
N LEU A 16 -22.26 16.30 -4.45
CA LEU A 16 -22.68 17.13 -3.32
C LEU A 16 -22.15 16.63 -1.96
N GLY A 17 -21.37 15.55 -1.96
CA GLY A 17 -20.85 14.90 -0.75
C GLY A 17 -21.56 13.60 -0.39
N PHE A 18 -21.00 12.91 0.60
CA PHE A 18 -21.48 11.63 1.12
C PHE A 18 -21.14 11.50 2.61
N SER A 19 -21.91 10.70 3.35
CA SER A 19 -21.64 10.39 4.75
C SER A 19 -20.51 9.37 4.91
N GLY A 20 -19.99 9.25 6.13
CA GLY A 20 -19.02 8.19 6.45
C GLY A 20 -19.57 6.77 6.26
N SER A 21 -20.87 6.56 6.51
CA SER A 21 -21.52 5.27 6.24
C SER A 21 -21.59 4.98 4.75
N GLN A 22 -21.98 5.96 3.93
CA GLN A 22 -22.00 5.82 2.48
C GLN A 22 -20.61 5.54 1.92
N PHE A 23 -19.56 6.18 2.46
CA PHE A 23 -18.19 5.88 2.05
C PHE A 23 -17.76 4.46 2.45
N ARG A 24 -18.14 4.00 3.65
CA ARG A 24 -17.89 2.63 4.09
C ARG A 24 -18.51 1.62 3.13
N ASP A 25 -19.76 1.83 2.72
CA ASP A 25 -20.43 0.97 1.73
C ASP A 25 -19.69 0.92 0.38
N MET A 26 -19.07 2.04 -0.03
CA MET A 26 -18.26 2.09 -1.25
C MET A 26 -16.93 1.35 -1.14
N VAL A 27 -16.31 1.35 0.05
CA VAL A 27 -15.03 0.68 0.33
C VAL A 27 -15.23 -0.82 0.55
N ASP A 28 -16.28 -1.20 1.27
CA ASP A 28 -16.62 -2.60 1.58
C ASP A 28 -17.28 -3.32 0.38
N MET A 29 -17.23 -2.72 -0.81
CA MET A 29 -17.72 -3.32 -2.03
C MET A 29 -16.98 -4.64 -2.33
N LYS A 30 -17.73 -5.72 -2.45
CA LYS A 30 -17.17 -7.03 -2.81
C LYS A 30 -16.78 -7.03 -4.29
N ILE A 31 -15.48 -7.05 -4.56
CA ILE A 31 -14.93 -7.25 -5.90
C ILE A 31 -14.08 -8.52 -5.88
N SER A 32 -14.37 -9.46 -6.78
CA SER A 32 -13.74 -10.79 -6.85
C SER A 32 -12.21 -10.77 -7.00
N ASN A 33 -11.63 -9.65 -7.44
CA ASN A 33 -10.20 -9.50 -7.74
C ASN A 33 -9.50 -8.44 -6.87
N ALA A 34 -10.04 -8.12 -5.69
CA ALA A 34 -9.44 -7.13 -4.80
C ALA A 34 -9.29 -7.70 -3.39
N TYR A 35 -8.04 -7.73 -2.92
CA TYR A 35 -7.72 -8.13 -1.56
C TYR A 35 -7.19 -6.92 -0.79
N LEU A 36 -8.01 -6.44 0.15
CA LEU A 36 -7.57 -5.56 1.23
C LEU A 36 -7.57 -6.41 2.51
N PRO A 37 -6.46 -6.49 3.27
CA PRO A 37 -6.45 -7.26 4.51
C PRO A 37 -7.42 -6.64 5.51
N ASN A 38 -8.36 -7.42 6.05
CA ASN A 38 -9.43 -6.86 6.87
C ASN A 38 -8.95 -6.39 8.26
N ASP A 39 -8.13 -7.15 8.99
CA ASP A 39 -8.08 -6.90 10.45
C ASP A 39 -6.71 -6.92 11.16
N HIS A 40 -5.60 -7.12 10.45
CA HIS A 40 -4.27 -7.02 11.07
C HIS A 40 -3.27 -6.34 10.13
N VAL A 41 -2.98 -5.06 10.38
CA VAL A 41 -1.91 -4.36 9.69
C VAL A 41 -0.56 -4.88 10.21
N GLN A 42 -0.11 -6.00 9.65
CA GLN A 42 1.24 -6.49 9.88
C GLN A 42 2.21 -5.71 9.00
N TYR A 43 2.75 -4.62 9.55
CA TYR A 43 3.83 -3.89 8.89
C TYR A 43 5.07 -4.79 8.79
N GLN A 44 5.63 -4.88 7.59
CA GLN A 44 6.93 -5.52 7.35
C GLN A 44 8.02 -4.44 7.38
N HIS A 45 8.36 -3.85 6.23
CA HIS A 45 9.33 -2.76 6.12
C HIS A 45 9.07 -1.59 7.07
N CYS A 46 7.80 -1.32 7.38
CA CYS A 46 7.38 -0.21 8.26
C CYS A 46 7.15 -0.62 9.73
N ALA A 47 7.50 -1.84 10.13
CA ALA A 47 7.43 -2.25 11.54
C ALA A 47 8.34 -1.35 12.40
N GLY A 48 7.79 -0.82 13.48
CA GLY A 48 8.56 -0.13 14.52
C GLY A 48 9.17 -1.12 15.50
N SER A 49 10.18 -0.68 16.25
CA SER A 49 10.72 -1.43 17.39
C SER A 49 9.74 -1.56 18.56
N ALA A 50 8.73 -0.69 18.60
CA ALA A 50 7.61 -0.71 19.54
C ALA A 50 6.33 -0.14 18.87
N PRO A 51 5.13 -0.42 19.41
CA PRO A 51 3.85 -0.09 18.74
C PRO A 51 3.63 1.40 18.41
N GLN A 52 4.22 2.31 19.18
CA GLN A 52 4.11 3.75 18.96
C GLN A 52 4.98 4.27 17.80
N TYR A 53 5.92 3.47 17.30
CA TYR A 53 6.88 3.87 16.28
C TYR A 53 6.49 3.40 14.88
N ARG A 54 6.89 4.20 13.88
CA ARG A 54 6.78 3.88 12.45
C ARG A 54 5.34 3.55 12.03
N GLY A 55 5.05 2.34 11.55
CA GLY A 55 3.70 1.90 11.19
C GLY A 55 3.05 2.74 10.10
N TYR A 56 1.82 3.21 10.35
CA TYR A 56 0.98 3.90 9.38
C TYR A 56 1.65 5.13 8.73
N PRO A 57 2.27 6.08 9.47
CA PRO A 57 3.04 7.16 8.87
C PRO A 57 4.15 6.69 7.91
N CYS A 58 4.88 5.61 8.24
CA CYS A 58 5.90 5.06 7.35
C CYS A 58 5.29 4.50 6.06
N ALA A 59 4.19 3.75 6.17
CA ALA A 59 3.51 3.16 5.02
C ALA A 59 2.92 4.23 4.09
N LEU A 60 2.43 5.34 4.63
CA LEU A 60 1.98 6.48 3.82
C LEU A 60 3.13 7.13 3.05
N TRP A 61 4.29 7.34 3.67
CA TRP A 61 5.45 7.87 2.95
C TRP A 61 5.87 6.96 1.80
N LEU A 62 5.92 5.64 2.02
CA LEU A 62 6.19 4.67 0.95
C LEU A 62 5.17 4.79 -0.18
N LEU A 63 3.87 4.80 0.14
CA LEU A 63 2.80 4.95 -0.84
C LEU A 63 2.95 6.23 -1.65
N PHE A 64 3.20 7.37 -1.01
CA PHE A 64 3.32 8.66 -1.67
C PHE A 64 4.53 8.71 -2.62
N HIS A 65 5.68 8.17 -2.22
CA HIS A 65 6.84 8.04 -3.11
C HIS A 65 6.59 7.08 -4.27
N THR A 66 5.88 5.98 -4.04
CA THR A 66 5.45 5.08 -5.12
C THR A 66 4.48 5.77 -6.09
N LEU A 67 3.60 6.64 -5.62
CA LEU A 67 2.66 7.40 -6.48
C LEU A 67 3.39 8.41 -7.37
N THR A 68 4.41 9.12 -6.86
CA THR A 68 5.18 10.07 -7.69
C THR A 68 5.99 9.34 -8.77
N VAL A 69 6.58 8.18 -8.45
CA VAL A 69 7.28 7.34 -9.44
C VAL A 69 6.31 6.71 -10.43
N SER A 70 5.14 6.24 -9.97
CA SER A 70 4.12 5.68 -10.85
C SER A 70 3.58 6.70 -11.84
N GLN A 71 3.33 7.95 -11.40
CA GLN A 71 2.91 9.04 -12.29
C GLN A 71 3.92 9.26 -13.42
N TYR A 72 5.21 9.27 -13.09
CA TYR A 72 6.29 9.39 -14.08
C TYR A 72 6.29 8.21 -15.07
N GLN A 73 6.15 6.98 -14.57
CA GLN A 73 6.22 5.76 -15.39
C GLN A 73 5.02 5.53 -16.30
N VAL A 74 3.82 6.05 -15.97
CA VAL A 74 2.62 5.95 -16.82
C VAL A 74 2.81 6.65 -18.17
N GLY A 75 3.79 7.56 -18.29
CA GLY A 75 4.37 7.93 -19.58
C GLY A 75 3.47 8.73 -20.53
N SER A 76 2.43 9.41 -20.04
CA SER A 76 1.64 10.30 -20.89
C SER A 76 2.50 11.47 -21.38
N GLN A 77 2.23 11.98 -22.59
CA GLN A 77 2.95 13.15 -23.13
C GLN A 77 2.73 14.43 -22.30
N GLN A 78 1.70 14.46 -21.45
CA GLN A 78 1.36 15.58 -20.57
C GLN A 78 1.19 15.09 -19.12
N ILE A 79 2.29 15.02 -18.39
CA ILE A 79 2.26 14.75 -16.94
C ILE A 79 2.04 16.08 -16.23
N ASN A 80 0.96 16.21 -15.46
CA ASN A 80 0.82 17.30 -14.52
C ASN A 80 1.63 17.00 -13.25
N VAL A 81 2.86 17.52 -13.19
CA VAL A 81 3.79 17.30 -12.06
C VAL A 81 3.26 17.78 -10.70
N THR A 82 2.20 18.59 -10.68
CA THR A 82 1.58 19.08 -9.43
C THR A 82 0.44 18.20 -8.93
N GLU A 83 -0.14 17.35 -9.77
CA GLU A 83 -1.32 16.56 -9.45
C GLU A 83 -1.12 15.66 -8.22
N VAL A 84 -0.11 14.79 -8.25
CA VAL A 84 0.19 13.88 -7.13
C VAL A 84 0.61 14.64 -5.86
N PRO A 85 1.56 15.60 -5.91
CA PRO A 85 1.88 16.42 -4.73
C PRO A 85 0.67 17.15 -4.12
N LEU A 86 -0.24 17.70 -4.93
CA LEU A 86 -1.46 18.35 -4.44
C LEU A 86 -2.42 17.34 -3.81
N ALA A 87 -2.60 16.16 -4.41
CA ALA A 87 -3.42 15.10 -3.83
C ALA A 87 -2.89 14.66 -2.46
N ILE A 88 -1.57 14.47 -2.34
CA ILE A 88 -0.90 14.15 -1.06
C ILE A 88 -1.11 15.27 -0.05
N LYS A 89 -0.86 16.53 -0.42
CA LYS A 89 -1.05 17.69 0.45
C LYS A 89 -2.47 17.76 0.98
N ASN A 90 -3.47 17.58 0.12
CA ASN A 90 -4.87 17.61 0.52
C ASN A 90 -5.23 16.42 1.41
N TYR A 91 -4.73 15.21 1.12
CA TYR A 91 -4.92 14.06 2.00
C TYR A 91 -4.37 14.32 3.40
N ILE A 92 -3.13 14.81 3.49
CA ILE A 92 -2.49 15.14 4.78
C ILE A 92 -3.25 16.24 5.51
N LYS A 93 -3.76 17.26 4.80
CA LYS A 93 -4.52 18.34 5.39
C LYS A 93 -5.83 17.89 6.03
N TYR A 94 -6.58 17.01 5.35
CA TYR A 94 -7.96 16.72 5.71
C TYR A 94 -8.17 15.37 6.41
N PHE A 95 -7.25 14.40 6.26
CA PHE A 95 -7.46 13.02 6.73
C PHE A 95 -6.34 12.48 7.63
N PHE A 96 -5.14 13.08 7.62
CA PHE A 96 -4.04 12.54 8.42
C PHE A 96 -4.18 12.91 9.91
N GLY A 97 -4.23 11.90 10.77
CA GLY A 97 -4.62 12.07 12.18
C GLY A 97 -3.68 12.93 13.04
N CYS A 98 -2.40 13.06 12.68
CA CYS A 98 -1.46 13.89 13.44
C CYS A 98 -1.54 15.36 13.01
N LYS A 99 -2.26 16.19 13.78
CA LYS A 99 -2.45 17.62 13.50
C LYS A 99 -1.13 18.40 13.38
N GLN A 100 -0.21 18.23 14.32
CA GLN A 100 1.10 18.92 14.28
C GLN A 100 1.91 18.50 13.04
N CYS A 101 1.88 17.22 12.68
CA CYS A 101 2.54 16.72 11.48
C CYS A 101 1.93 17.35 10.22
N SER A 102 0.60 17.43 10.15
CA SER A 102 -0.13 18.07 9.05
C SER A 102 0.22 19.55 8.90
N ASP A 103 0.25 20.31 10.01
CA ASP A 103 0.61 21.73 9.99
C ASP A 103 2.04 21.97 9.49
N ASN A 104 2.99 21.14 9.93
CA ASN A 104 4.36 21.19 9.43
C ASN A 104 4.42 20.86 7.93
N PHE A 105 3.70 19.83 7.47
CA PHE A 105 3.63 19.47 6.06
C PHE A 105 3.01 20.61 5.21
N MET A 106 1.99 21.31 5.71
CA MET A 106 1.38 22.44 4.99
C MET A 106 2.36 23.59 4.79
N LYS A 107 3.14 23.93 5.83
CA LYS A 107 4.19 24.96 5.76
C LYS A 107 5.30 24.58 4.79
N GLU A 108 5.69 23.30 4.81
CA GLU A 108 6.77 22.79 3.98
C GLU A 108 6.37 22.64 2.51
N THR A 109 5.07 22.60 2.22
CA THR A 109 4.53 22.37 0.87
C THR A 109 3.80 23.55 0.23
N ILE A 110 4.13 24.78 0.62
CA ILE A 110 3.51 25.99 0.06
C ILE A 110 3.83 26.21 -1.42
N ASN A 111 4.96 25.70 -1.89
CA ASN A 111 5.52 25.96 -3.22
C ASN A 111 5.20 24.88 -4.27
N ILE A 112 4.21 24.00 -4.04
CA ILE A 112 3.81 22.99 -5.05
C ILE A 112 3.37 23.64 -6.37
N SER A 113 2.75 24.82 -6.35
CA SER A 113 2.36 25.52 -7.58
C SER A 113 3.54 26.05 -8.40
N GLN A 114 4.75 26.05 -7.83
CA GLN A 114 5.97 26.56 -8.45
C GLN A 114 6.84 25.43 -9.04
N LEU A 115 6.36 24.19 -9.06
CA LEU A 115 7.10 23.08 -9.67
C LEU A 115 7.24 23.30 -11.17
N ASP A 116 8.47 23.14 -11.67
CA ASP A 116 8.77 23.20 -13.10
C ASP A 116 8.04 22.08 -13.87
N SER A 117 7.08 22.48 -14.69
CA SER A 117 6.26 21.58 -15.50
C SER A 117 7.04 20.93 -16.66
N GLN A 118 8.20 21.48 -17.03
CA GLN A 118 9.06 20.89 -18.07
C GLN A 118 9.88 19.72 -17.52
N ASN A 119 10.19 19.71 -16.23
CA ASN A 119 10.91 18.62 -15.58
C ASN A 119 9.94 17.54 -15.07
N LYS A 120 9.81 16.45 -15.83
CA LYS A 120 8.93 15.31 -15.49
C LYS A 120 9.27 14.63 -14.16
N HIS A 121 10.49 14.78 -13.64
CA HIS A 121 10.90 14.19 -12.35
C HIS A 121 10.59 15.09 -11.16
N GLN A 122 10.04 16.29 -11.39
CA GLN A 122 9.93 17.32 -10.36
C GLN A 122 9.10 16.87 -9.16
N ALA A 123 8.03 16.11 -9.36
CA ALA A 123 7.22 15.55 -8.27
C ALA A 123 8.01 14.58 -7.37
N ILE A 124 8.84 13.72 -7.98
CA ILE A 124 9.68 12.73 -7.29
C ILE A 124 10.72 13.45 -6.43
N ILE A 125 11.49 14.36 -7.04
CA ILE A 125 12.54 15.12 -6.35
C ILE A 125 11.96 15.99 -5.24
N TYR A 126 10.82 16.63 -5.51
CA TYR A 126 10.17 17.51 -4.55
C TYR A 126 9.77 16.76 -3.27
N LEU A 127 9.03 15.67 -3.41
CA LEU A 127 8.58 14.88 -2.26
C LEU A 127 9.77 14.29 -1.50
N TRP A 128 10.82 13.86 -2.22
CA TRP A 128 12.07 13.38 -1.63
C TRP A 128 12.75 14.47 -0.76
N LYS A 129 12.90 15.69 -1.27
CA LYS A 129 13.46 16.83 -0.50
C LYS A 129 12.63 17.14 0.74
N VAL A 130 11.30 17.22 0.59
CA VAL A 130 10.37 17.43 1.70
C VAL A 130 10.55 16.37 2.78
N HIS A 131 10.63 15.08 2.40
CA HIS A 131 10.80 14.00 3.37
C HIS A 131 12.16 14.06 4.06
N ASN A 132 13.22 14.45 3.35
CA ASN A 132 14.56 14.60 3.95
C ASN A 132 14.66 15.77 4.93
N ASN A 133 13.96 16.87 4.66
CA ASN A 133 13.84 17.95 5.65
C ASN A 133 13.05 17.51 6.89
N VAL A 134 11.98 16.72 6.71
CA VAL A 134 11.24 16.09 7.82
C VAL A 134 12.18 15.19 8.63
N ASN A 135 13.00 14.36 7.97
CA ASN A 135 14.00 13.52 8.65
C ASN A 135 14.98 14.35 9.46
N LYS A 136 15.52 15.43 8.89
CA LYS A 136 16.43 16.36 9.58
C LYS A 136 15.79 16.96 10.84
N ARG A 137 14.53 17.39 10.73
CA ARG A 137 13.77 17.97 11.86
C ARG A 137 13.44 16.95 12.95
N LEU A 138 13.19 15.70 12.58
CA LEU A 138 12.81 14.63 13.52
C LEU A 138 13.99 13.87 14.12
N GLN A 139 15.22 14.09 13.64
CA GLN A 139 16.41 13.45 14.15
C GLN A 139 16.62 13.76 15.64
N GLY A 140 16.81 12.72 16.46
CA GLY A 140 16.99 12.84 17.92
C GLY A 140 15.73 13.22 18.70
N GLN A 141 14.57 13.31 18.05
CA GLN A 141 13.31 13.64 18.73
C GLN A 141 12.71 12.40 19.42
N ILE A 142 11.87 12.59 20.43
CA ILE A 142 11.26 11.48 21.20
C ILE A 142 10.41 10.52 20.35
N SER A 143 9.90 10.98 19.21
CA SER A 143 9.13 10.19 18.25
C SER A 143 10.01 9.40 17.27
N GLU A 144 11.32 9.56 17.32
CA GLU A 144 12.28 8.76 16.57
C GLU A 144 12.36 7.35 17.17
N ASP A 145 12.28 6.35 16.29
CA ASP A 145 12.47 4.97 16.68
C ASP A 145 13.98 4.72 16.89
N PRO A 146 14.43 4.29 18.08
CA PRO A 146 15.85 4.08 18.35
C PRO A 146 16.52 3.05 17.42
N LYS A 147 15.76 2.09 16.87
CA LYS A 147 16.28 1.09 15.92
C LYS A 147 16.23 1.57 14.46
N HIS A 148 15.58 2.70 14.20
CA HIS A 148 15.45 3.28 12.87
C HIS A 148 15.68 4.80 12.91
N PRO A 149 16.91 5.24 13.24
CA PRO A 149 17.25 6.65 13.34
C PRO A 149 17.01 7.37 12.00
N LYS A 150 16.57 8.62 12.08
CA LYS A 150 16.38 9.49 10.94
C LYS A 150 17.73 9.85 10.35
N VAL A 151 17.86 9.59 9.07
CA VAL A 151 19.03 9.94 8.28
C VAL A 151 18.57 10.61 7.00
N GLN A 152 19.46 11.38 6.39
CA GLN A 152 19.26 11.82 5.02
C GLN A 152 19.27 10.59 4.10
N PHE A 153 18.17 10.39 3.39
CA PHE A 153 17.92 9.26 2.52
C PHE A 153 18.17 9.61 1.04
N PRO A 154 18.73 8.71 0.21
CA PRO A 154 19.39 7.48 0.62
C PRO A 154 20.70 7.74 1.37
N ASN A 155 21.02 6.86 2.31
CA ASN A 155 22.37 6.84 2.88
C ASN A 155 23.36 6.21 1.87
N ARG A 156 24.67 6.35 2.12
CA ARG A 156 25.71 5.81 1.22
C ARG A 156 25.65 4.29 1.05
N TYR A 157 25.13 3.57 2.04
CA TYR A 157 24.94 2.11 1.95
C TYR A 157 23.87 1.73 0.91
N LEU A 158 22.78 2.49 0.83
CA LEU A 158 21.72 2.27 -0.14
C LEU A 158 22.05 2.79 -1.54
N CYS A 159 22.80 3.88 -1.63
CA CYS A 159 23.24 4.43 -2.91
C CYS A 159 24.63 5.08 -2.77
N THR A 160 25.65 4.35 -3.21
CA THR A 160 27.05 4.79 -3.14
C THR A 160 27.36 5.96 -4.07
N THR A 161 26.57 6.13 -5.14
CA THR A 161 26.75 7.17 -6.16
C THR A 161 25.89 8.41 -5.94
N CYS A 162 24.91 8.36 -5.04
CA CYS A 162 23.97 9.48 -4.83
C CYS A 162 24.59 10.64 -4.04
N LYS A 163 25.69 10.42 -3.31
CA LYS A 163 26.39 11.48 -2.55
C LYS A 163 27.81 11.63 -3.07
N SER A 164 28.27 12.87 -3.18
CA SER A 164 29.67 13.15 -3.54
C SER A 164 30.62 12.52 -2.52
N ILE A 165 31.65 11.82 -3.01
CA ILE A 165 32.71 11.23 -2.18
C ILE A 165 33.57 12.34 -1.57
N ASN A 166 33.74 13.44 -2.30
CA ASN A 166 34.70 14.50 -1.99
C ASN A 166 34.19 15.54 -0.97
N ASN A 167 32.88 15.57 -0.69
CA ASN A 167 32.26 16.51 0.26
C ASN A 167 31.88 15.82 1.59
N SER A 168 32.84 15.16 2.23
CA SER A 168 32.64 14.50 3.54
C SER A 168 32.18 15.45 4.67
N GLN A 169 32.25 16.77 4.47
CA GLN A 169 31.82 17.75 5.46
C GLN A 169 30.32 18.08 5.40
N ASN A 170 29.63 17.83 4.26
CA ASN A 170 28.19 18.06 4.11
C ASN A 170 27.47 16.77 3.70
N ASN A 171 26.94 16.05 4.69
CA ASN A 171 26.15 14.83 4.50
C ASN A 171 24.82 15.02 3.72
N ASP A 172 24.51 16.27 3.34
CA ASP A 172 23.29 16.71 2.65
C ASP A 172 23.54 17.00 1.15
N ASP A 173 24.76 16.78 0.63
CA ASP A 173 25.11 17.01 -0.79
C ASP A 173 24.81 15.77 -1.65
N TYR A 174 23.81 15.88 -2.54
CA TYR A 174 23.33 14.80 -3.40
C TYR A 174 23.53 15.11 -4.88
N ASP A 175 24.02 14.12 -5.63
CA ASP A 175 23.90 14.08 -7.09
C ASP A 175 22.43 13.80 -7.44
N ILE A 176 21.73 14.83 -7.93
CA ILE A 176 20.30 14.76 -8.23
C ILE A 176 20.01 13.74 -9.33
N SER A 177 20.88 13.59 -10.34
CA SER A 177 20.69 12.65 -11.43
C SER A 177 20.74 11.21 -10.91
N LYS A 178 21.80 10.87 -10.15
CA LYS A 178 21.95 9.55 -9.53
C LYS A 178 20.87 9.25 -8.50
N THR A 179 20.41 10.28 -7.78
CA THR A 179 19.32 10.16 -6.82
C THR A 179 18.00 9.86 -7.52
N ILE A 180 17.70 10.50 -8.66
CA ILE A 180 16.49 10.18 -9.45
C ILE A 180 16.54 8.73 -9.91
N ASP A 181 17.66 8.28 -10.48
CA ASP A 181 17.83 6.89 -10.93
C ASP A 181 17.54 5.89 -9.79
N PHE A 182 18.11 6.15 -8.61
CA PHE A 182 17.86 5.35 -7.42
C PHE A 182 16.39 5.36 -7.00
N LEU A 183 15.74 6.52 -6.94
CA LEU A 183 14.34 6.63 -6.50
C LEU A 183 13.39 5.94 -7.48
N LEU A 184 13.65 6.06 -8.78
CA LEU A 184 12.87 5.40 -9.83
C LEU A 184 12.92 3.88 -9.70
N ASP A 185 14.09 3.31 -9.35
CA ASP A 185 14.24 1.88 -9.12
C ASP A 185 13.64 1.45 -7.78
N TYR A 186 14.00 2.15 -6.69
CA TYR A 186 13.63 1.84 -5.32
C TYR A 186 12.11 1.81 -5.10
N TYR A 187 11.37 2.73 -5.72
CA TYR A 187 9.91 2.80 -5.64
C TYR A 187 9.19 2.20 -6.86
N SER A 188 9.92 1.52 -7.76
CA SER A 188 9.32 0.84 -8.91
C SER A 188 8.47 -0.35 -8.48
N ARG A 189 7.53 -0.74 -9.35
CA ARG A 189 6.78 -1.98 -9.22
C ARG A 189 7.68 -3.22 -9.08
N LYS A 190 8.86 -3.21 -9.70
CA LYS A 190 9.79 -4.35 -9.70
C LYS A 190 10.40 -4.59 -8.32
N ASN A 191 10.49 -3.54 -7.49
CA ASN A 191 11.07 -3.62 -6.15
C ASN A 191 10.01 -3.89 -5.05
N ILE A 192 8.78 -4.27 -5.43
CA ILE A 192 7.74 -4.64 -4.48
C ILE A 192 7.78 -6.15 -4.24
N ASP A 193 8.13 -6.55 -3.02
CA ASP A 193 8.05 -7.95 -2.60
C ASP A 193 6.59 -8.38 -2.38
N ILE A 194 6.08 -9.21 -3.29
CA ILE A 194 4.73 -9.78 -3.25
C ILE A 194 4.72 -11.24 -2.78
N SER A 195 5.85 -11.79 -2.34
CA SER A 195 5.99 -13.20 -1.95
C SER A 195 5.03 -13.62 -0.84
N LEU A 196 4.78 -12.73 0.14
CA LEU A 196 3.84 -12.99 1.22
C LEU A 196 2.38 -13.06 0.75
N ILE A 197 2.02 -12.28 -0.27
CA ILE A 197 0.68 -12.28 -0.85
C ILE A 197 0.49 -13.51 -1.73
N SER A 198 1.46 -13.83 -2.59
CA SER A 198 1.40 -15.01 -3.46
C SER A 198 1.34 -16.31 -2.66
N ASN A 199 2.11 -16.42 -1.58
CA ASN A 199 2.06 -17.58 -0.68
C ASN A 199 0.73 -17.68 0.08
N LYS A 200 0.15 -16.55 0.49
CA LYS A 200 -1.17 -16.54 1.15
C LYS A 200 -2.30 -16.91 0.19
N SER A 201 -2.31 -16.34 -1.02
CA SER A 201 -3.29 -16.72 -2.05
C SER A 201 -3.19 -18.21 -2.41
N ARG A 202 -1.98 -18.73 -2.58
CA ARG A 202 -1.76 -20.16 -2.83
C ARG A 202 -2.30 -21.03 -1.69
N ARG A 203 -2.03 -20.67 -0.44
CA ARG A 203 -2.59 -21.40 0.73
C ARG A 203 -4.11 -21.32 0.79
N VAL A 204 -4.72 -20.19 0.44
CA VAL A 204 -6.18 -20.05 0.41
C VAL A 204 -6.80 -20.92 -0.69
N GLU A 205 -6.19 -20.96 -1.88
CA GLU A 205 -6.62 -21.82 -2.99
C GLU A 205 -6.45 -23.32 -2.65
N GLU A 206 -5.34 -23.68 -1.99
CA GLU A 206 -5.10 -25.05 -1.50
C GLU A 206 -6.18 -25.46 -0.49
N LEU A 207 -6.46 -24.62 0.51
CA LEU A 207 -7.48 -24.86 1.53
C LEU A 207 -8.90 -24.92 0.94
N SER A 208 -9.25 -24.06 -0.02
CA SER A 208 -10.57 -24.12 -0.67
C SER A 208 -10.72 -25.41 -1.49
N SER A 209 -9.66 -25.83 -2.19
CA SER A 209 -9.68 -27.08 -2.97
C SER A 209 -9.77 -28.33 -2.09
N GLU A 210 -9.18 -28.31 -0.89
CA GLU A 210 -9.26 -29.41 0.07
C GLU A 210 -10.67 -29.50 0.68
N GLN A 211 -11.27 -28.36 1.00
CA GLN A 211 -12.63 -28.29 1.52
C GLN A 211 -13.66 -28.81 0.51
N GLU A 212 -13.54 -28.45 -0.77
CA GLU A 212 -14.40 -28.98 -1.84
C GLU A 212 -14.30 -30.50 -1.98
N ARG A 213 -13.09 -31.07 -1.90
CA ARG A 213 -12.89 -32.53 -1.92
C ARG A 213 -13.57 -33.21 -0.73
N LEU A 214 -13.40 -32.67 0.47
CA LEU A 214 -14.01 -33.24 1.69
C LEU A 214 -15.54 -33.24 1.61
N VAL A 215 -16.14 -32.16 1.12
CA VAL A 215 -17.60 -32.05 0.91
C VAL A 215 -18.08 -33.10 -0.11
N SER A 216 -17.43 -33.20 -1.27
CA SER A 216 -17.77 -34.19 -2.29
C SER A 216 -17.66 -35.63 -1.76
N THR A 217 -16.65 -35.92 -0.95
CA THR A 217 -16.46 -37.24 -0.34
C THR A 217 -17.55 -37.56 0.70
N ALA A 218 -17.98 -36.57 1.47
CA ALA A 218 -19.05 -36.69 2.44
C ALA A 218 -20.42 -36.92 1.76
N GLU A 219 -20.72 -36.18 0.69
CA GLU A 219 -21.91 -36.35 -0.13
C GLU A 219 -21.97 -37.76 -0.74
N TYR A 220 -20.87 -38.24 -1.31
CA TYR A 220 -20.80 -39.60 -1.85
C TYR A 220 -21.08 -40.68 -0.80
N LYS A 221 -20.52 -40.53 0.41
CA LYS A 221 -20.79 -41.45 1.54
C LYS A 221 -22.25 -41.41 1.98
N ALA A 222 -22.85 -40.21 2.06
CA ALA A 222 -24.25 -40.04 2.44
C ALA A 222 -25.20 -40.74 1.44
N VAL A 223 -24.96 -40.57 0.13
CA VAL A 223 -25.75 -41.24 -0.92
C VAL A 223 -25.58 -42.76 -0.85
N LYS A 224 -24.38 -43.26 -0.56
CA LYS A 224 -24.13 -44.70 -0.40
C LYS A 224 -24.86 -45.27 0.82
N LEU A 225 -24.88 -44.56 1.94
CA LEU A 225 -25.60 -44.96 3.15
C LEU A 225 -27.12 -44.96 2.94
N GLN A 226 -27.67 -43.96 2.25
CA GLN A 226 -29.10 -43.93 1.88
C GLN A 226 -29.48 -45.11 0.98
N ARG A 227 -28.62 -45.48 0.00
CA ARG A 227 -28.85 -46.66 -0.84
C ARG A 227 -28.80 -47.97 -0.06
N VAL A 228 -27.96 -48.06 0.97
CA VAL A 228 -27.88 -49.24 1.84
C VAL A 228 -29.10 -49.31 2.75
N ALA A 229 -29.53 -48.19 3.34
CA ALA A 229 -30.74 -48.10 4.14
C ALA A 229 -31.99 -48.51 3.32
N TYR A 230 -32.14 -47.97 2.11
CA TYR A 230 -33.23 -48.32 1.20
C TYR A 230 -33.23 -49.80 0.79
N LYS A 231 -32.05 -50.40 0.61
CA LYS A 231 -31.94 -51.85 0.35
C LYS A 231 -32.33 -52.69 1.57
N ASN A 232 -31.96 -52.27 2.78
CA ASN A 232 -32.28 -53.00 4.01
C ASN A 232 -33.77 -52.91 4.37
N GLU A 233 -34.41 -51.76 4.15
CA GLU A 233 -35.87 -51.60 4.33
C GLU A 233 -36.66 -52.48 3.34
N ASN A 234 -36.19 -52.62 2.10
CA ASN A 234 -36.82 -53.50 1.11
C ASN A 234 -36.59 -55.00 1.37
N LEU A 235 -35.53 -55.37 2.09
CA LEU A 235 -35.28 -56.76 2.49
C LEU A 235 -36.19 -57.19 3.66
N GLN A 236 -36.51 -56.29 4.59
CA GLN A 236 -37.46 -56.56 5.69
C GLN A 236 -38.91 -56.73 5.22
N HIS A 237 -39.27 -56.22 4.04
CA HIS A 237 -40.61 -56.39 3.46
C HIS A 237 -40.81 -57.71 2.69
N VAL A 238 -39.75 -58.53 2.49
CA VAL A 238 -39.83 -59.80 1.75
C VAL A 238 -39.99 -61.02 2.68
N GLU A 239 -39.80 -60.87 4.00
CA GLU A 239 -39.93 -61.95 5.00
C GLU A 239 -41.36 -62.14 5.59
N TYR A 240 -42.37 -61.42 5.11
CA TYR A 240 -43.78 -61.57 5.52
C TYR A 240 -44.73 -61.83 4.34
N ARG A 241 -44.45 -62.87 3.53
CA ARG A 241 -45.42 -63.51 2.63
C ARG A 241 -45.25 -65.02 2.62
#